data_AF-A0A818WJH1-F1
#
_entry.id   AF-A0A818WJH1-F1
#
_cell.length_a   1.000
_cell.length_b   1.000
_cell.length_c   1.000
_cell.angle_alpha   90.00
_cell.angle_beta   90.00
_cell.angle_gamma   90.00
#
_symmetry.space_group_name_H-M   'P 1'
#
loop_
_entity.id
_entity.type
_entity.pdbx_description
1 polymer ?
#
loop_
_entity_poly.entity_id
_entity_poly.type
_entity_poly.pdbx_seq_one_letter_code
_entity_poly.pdbx_strand_id
1 'polypeptide(L)'
;MNILNYSQISSSTRECVVCFVEQPEREFYPTYSEKCRHTRRYICNKCTSYSVKTILDSGISSRVACPEINCLVKWNSDEIRRVLLATENNLLLRKYDAYLIKRFFENQFNFFWCAHECGSGQYDYRRVTRNWKITCSQCKRDTCAFHRIKWHEGMTCEQYDRLYPSSDTRTRKWIKKNSKKCPRCQCNIEKDGGCDHITCQKCRYEFCWDCLIDYSSFKNYANVEHKINCRNHPIGKFVLPMRFLKFRR
;
A
#
# COMPACT_ATOMS: atom_id res chain seq x y z
N MET A 1 -44.01 0.16 53.52
CA MET A 1 -44.48 -0.08 52.13
C MET A 1 -44.52 1.27 51.43
N ASN A 2 -43.65 1.50 50.47
CA ASN A 2 -43.84 2.52 49.44
C ASN A 2 -43.19 1.97 48.17
N ILE A 3 -44.06 1.34 47.37
CA ILE A 3 -43.74 0.83 46.05
C ILE A 3 -43.64 2.07 45.15
N LEU A 4 -42.43 2.50 44.83
CA LEU A 4 -42.23 3.48 43.76
C LEU A 4 -42.18 2.73 42.43
N ASN A 5 -43.18 3.04 41.61
CA ASN A 5 -43.48 2.51 40.29
C ASN A 5 -42.25 2.40 39.37
N TYR A 6 -41.96 1.16 38.95
CA TYR A 6 -40.95 0.81 37.94
C TYR A 6 -41.49 0.95 36.50
N SER A 7 -42.28 2.00 36.25
CA SER A 7 -43.03 2.17 35.00
C SER A 7 -43.01 3.63 34.58
N GLN A 8 -41.92 4.01 33.87
CA GLN A 8 -41.79 5.08 32.86
C GLN A 8 -40.34 5.61 32.74
N ILE A 9 -39.37 4.74 32.43
CA ILE A 9 -38.17 5.22 31.72
C ILE A 9 -38.50 5.08 30.24
N SER A 10 -38.96 6.16 29.60
CA SER A 10 -39.01 6.20 28.14
C SER A 10 -37.59 5.96 27.64
N SER A 11 -37.30 4.81 27.04
CA SER A 11 -36.01 4.56 26.43
C SER A 11 -35.88 5.48 25.21
N SER A 12 -35.24 6.63 25.37
CA SER A 12 -34.96 7.53 24.25
C SER A 12 -34.15 6.76 23.19
N THR A 13 -34.72 6.66 21.99
CA THR A 13 -34.06 6.11 20.81
C THR A 13 -33.72 7.23 19.85
N ARG A 14 -32.69 7.01 19.03
CA ARG A 14 -32.28 7.92 17.96
C ARG A 14 -31.87 7.10 16.74
N GLU A 15 -32.14 7.63 15.55
CA GLU A 15 -31.72 7.01 14.29
C GLU A 15 -30.24 7.30 14.02
N CYS A 16 -29.49 6.28 13.61
CA CYS A 16 -28.11 6.40 13.17
C CYS A 16 -28.04 6.86 11.70
N VAL A 17 -27.27 7.90 11.40
CA VAL A 17 -27.15 8.46 10.03
C VAL A 17 -26.40 7.58 9.03
N VAL A 18 -25.78 6.48 9.48
CA VAL A 18 -25.04 5.54 8.62
C VAL A 18 -25.85 4.30 8.30
N CYS A 19 -26.48 3.68 9.29
CA CYS A 19 -27.27 2.47 9.07
C CYS A 19 -28.78 2.71 8.96
N PHE A 20 -29.27 3.91 9.27
CA PHE A 20 -30.70 4.26 9.27
C PHE A 20 -31.54 3.34 10.17
N VAL A 21 -30.95 2.91 11.30
CA VAL A 21 -31.63 2.08 12.30
C VAL A 21 -31.77 2.88 13.60
N GLU A 22 -32.95 2.86 14.20
CA GLU A 22 -33.16 3.36 15.56
C GLU A 22 -32.34 2.56 16.56
N GLN A 23 -31.54 3.26 17.36
CA GLN A 23 -30.74 2.67 18.41
C GLN A 23 -31.03 3.37 19.75
N PRO A 24 -30.92 2.65 20.88
CA PRO A 24 -30.97 3.28 22.20
C PRO A 24 -29.92 4.38 22.33
N GLU A 25 -30.22 5.43 23.10
CA GLU A 25 -29.32 6.58 23.22
C GLU A 25 -27.89 6.22 23.69
N ARG A 26 -27.72 5.16 24.48
CA ARG A 26 -26.40 4.61 24.89
C ARG A 26 -25.48 4.23 23.73
N GLU A 27 -26.04 3.87 22.56
CA GLU A 27 -25.26 3.49 21.38
C GLU A 27 -24.56 4.67 20.71
N PHE A 28 -24.84 5.90 21.13
CA PHE A 28 -24.21 7.11 20.62
C PHE A 28 -23.21 7.71 21.63
N TYR A 29 -22.89 6.99 22.70
CA TYR A 29 -21.87 7.36 23.69
C TYR A 29 -20.84 6.23 23.85
N PRO A 30 -19.63 6.52 24.36
CA PRO A 30 -19.04 7.84 24.64
C PRO A 30 -18.46 8.50 23.39
N THR A 31 -17.89 9.71 23.53
CA THR A 31 -16.92 10.24 22.57
C THR A 31 -15.57 9.57 22.77
N TYR A 32 -14.94 9.09 21.68
CA TYR A 32 -13.75 8.24 21.77
C TYR A 32 -12.41 9.00 21.86
N SER A 33 -12.41 10.29 21.52
CA SER A 33 -11.27 11.19 21.65
C SER A 33 -11.72 12.45 22.37
N GLU A 34 -10.92 12.91 23.32
CA GLU A 34 -11.11 14.20 24.00
C GLU A 34 -10.85 15.38 23.05
N LYS A 35 -10.16 15.13 21.93
CA LYS A 35 -9.88 16.15 20.90
C LYS A 35 -11.07 16.40 19.98
N CYS A 36 -12.05 15.49 19.98
CA CYS A 36 -13.31 15.68 19.27
C CYS A 36 -14.11 16.83 19.90
N ARG A 37 -14.43 17.86 19.12
CA ARG A 37 -15.22 19.01 19.60
C ARG A 37 -16.73 18.84 19.42
N HIS A 38 -17.17 17.73 18.83
CA HIS A 38 -18.60 17.44 18.70
C HIS A 38 -19.16 16.96 20.03
N THR A 39 -20.19 17.66 20.50
CA THR A 39 -20.86 17.38 21.78
C THR A 39 -21.85 16.21 21.68
N ARG A 40 -22.29 15.88 20.47
CA ARG A 40 -23.22 14.79 20.17
C ARG A 40 -22.68 13.93 19.05
N ARG A 41 -23.04 12.65 19.09
CA ARG A 41 -22.76 11.68 18.03
C ARG A 41 -24.05 11.32 17.31
N TYR A 42 -23.92 11.21 15.99
CA TYR A 42 -24.99 10.81 15.07
C TYR A 42 -24.76 9.40 14.50
N ILE A 43 -23.59 8.83 14.74
CA ILE A 43 -23.20 7.50 14.28
C ILE A 43 -23.17 6.56 15.48
N CYS A 44 -23.91 5.45 15.42
CA CYS A 44 -23.94 4.47 16.50
C CYS A 44 -22.59 3.76 16.67
N ASN A 45 -22.38 3.11 17.81
CA ASN A 45 -21.16 2.39 18.16
C ASN A 45 -20.85 1.29 17.14
N LYS A 46 -21.86 0.52 16.70
CA LYS A 46 -21.68 -0.52 15.66
C LYS A 46 -21.12 0.05 14.35
N CYS A 47 -21.70 1.14 13.84
CA CYS A 47 -21.23 1.79 12.61
C CYS A 47 -19.85 2.42 12.79
N THR A 48 -19.54 2.92 13.99
CA THR A 48 -18.20 3.43 14.32
C THR A 48 -17.16 2.29 14.34
N SER A 49 -17.50 1.14 14.93
CA SER A 49 -16.65 -0.07 14.87
C SER A 49 -16.39 -0.48 13.42
N TYR A 50 -17.45 -0.43 12.59
CA TYR A 50 -17.38 -0.82 11.20
C TYR A 50 -16.51 0.14 10.37
N SER A 51 -16.57 1.45 10.61
CA SER A 51 -15.68 2.40 9.93
C SER A 51 -14.21 2.12 10.25
N VAL A 52 -13.88 1.84 11.52
CA VAL A 52 -12.54 1.42 11.93
C VAL A 52 -12.14 0.14 11.21
N LYS A 53 -13.00 -0.88 11.20
CA LYS A 53 -12.75 -2.15 10.51
C LYS A 53 -12.37 -1.93 9.05
N THR A 54 -13.18 -1.18 8.31
CA THR A 54 -12.98 -0.92 6.89
C THR A 54 -11.65 -0.21 6.62
N ILE A 55 -11.28 0.76 7.46
CA ILE A 55 -9.99 1.45 7.34
C ILE A 55 -8.83 0.50 7.65
N LEU A 56 -8.95 -0.35 8.67
CA LEU A 56 -7.93 -1.35 9.01
C LEU A 56 -7.76 -2.40 7.90
N ASP A 57 -8.86 -2.89 7.34
CA ASP A 57 -8.86 -3.86 6.24
C ASP A 57 -8.24 -3.27 4.96
N SER A 58 -8.31 -1.94 4.75
CA SER A 58 -7.61 -1.25 3.65
C SER A 58 -6.09 -1.16 3.82
N GLY A 59 -5.54 -1.58 4.97
CA GLY A 59 -4.11 -1.53 5.29
C GLY A 59 -3.61 -0.16 5.76
N ILE A 60 -4.50 0.81 6.02
CA ILE A 60 -4.15 2.20 6.32
C ILE A 60 -4.48 2.55 7.79
N SER A 61 -4.02 1.73 8.73
CA SER A 61 -4.35 1.88 10.15
C SER A 61 -3.83 3.16 10.81
N SER A 62 -2.85 3.84 10.22
CA SER A 62 -2.31 5.13 10.72
C SER A 62 -3.20 6.34 10.41
N ARG A 63 -4.31 6.15 9.68
CA ARG A 63 -5.21 7.22 9.24
C ARG A 63 -6.62 7.10 9.78
N VAL A 64 -6.87 6.24 10.76
CA VAL A 64 -8.19 6.14 11.38
C VAL A 64 -8.55 7.49 12.00
N ALA A 65 -9.67 8.06 11.54
CA ALA A 65 -10.19 9.33 11.99
C ALA A 65 -11.62 9.18 12.47
N CYS A 66 -12.09 10.17 13.22
CA CYS A 66 -13.47 10.20 13.67
C CYS A 66 -14.43 10.19 12.47
N PRO A 67 -15.43 9.27 12.44
CA PRO A 67 -16.38 9.21 11.34
C PRO A 67 -17.51 10.24 11.45
N GLU A 68 -17.62 10.96 12.57
CA GLU A 68 -18.69 11.95 12.77
C GLU A 68 -18.59 13.10 11.76
N ILE A 69 -19.75 13.62 11.36
CA ILE A 69 -19.87 14.70 10.38
C ILE A 69 -19.07 15.92 10.85
N ASN A 70 -18.27 16.51 9.96
CA ASN A 70 -17.40 17.65 10.22
C ASN A 70 -16.33 17.44 11.31
N CYS A 71 -15.99 16.18 11.64
CA CYS A 71 -14.89 15.86 12.53
C CYS A 71 -13.67 15.35 11.74
N LEU A 72 -12.53 16.04 11.86
CA LEU A 72 -11.27 15.66 11.20
C LEU A 72 -10.21 15.14 12.18
N VAL A 73 -10.61 14.85 13.41
CA VAL A 73 -9.71 14.37 14.46
C VAL A 73 -9.23 12.97 14.10
N LYS A 74 -7.91 12.83 13.97
CA LYS A 74 -7.24 11.53 13.82
C LYS A 74 -7.11 10.88 15.18
N TRP A 75 -7.44 9.60 15.25
CA TRP A 75 -7.32 8.83 16.47
C TRP A 75 -5.93 8.23 16.63
N ASN A 76 -5.41 8.28 17.86
CA ASN A 76 -4.22 7.56 18.25
C ASN A 76 -4.54 6.09 18.57
N SER A 77 -3.52 5.29 18.89
CA SER A 77 -3.69 3.87 19.16
C SER A 77 -4.59 3.56 20.35
N ASP A 78 -4.53 4.33 21.42
CA ASP A 78 -5.36 4.12 22.60
C ASP A 78 -6.82 4.48 22.34
N GLU A 79 -7.07 5.56 21.59
CA GLU A 79 -8.40 5.98 21.15
C GLU A 79 -9.05 4.90 20.25
N ILE A 80 -8.29 4.33 19.32
CA ILE A 80 -8.78 3.21 18.48
C ILE A 80 -9.08 1.99 19.35
N ARG A 81 -8.23 1.64 20.32
CA ARG A 81 -8.51 0.54 21.26
C ARG A 81 -9.78 0.79 22.08
N ARG A 82 -10.01 2.02 22.55
CA ARG A 82 -11.24 2.41 23.27
C ARG A 82 -12.48 2.20 22.40
N VAL A 83 -12.45 2.57 21.12
CA VAL A 83 -13.55 2.29 20.17
C VAL A 83 -13.81 0.78 20.09
N LEU A 84 -12.77 -0.01 19.86
CA LEU A 84 -12.92 -1.46 19.66
C LEU A 84 -13.42 -2.17 20.91
N LEU A 85 -12.99 -1.73 22.10
CA LEU A 85 -13.50 -2.21 23.40
C LEU A 85 -14.97 -1.83 23.61
N ALA A 86 -15.33 -0.57 23.41
CA ALA A 86 -16.70 -0.08 23.62
C ALA A 86 -17.72 -0.69 22.63
N THR A 87 -17.23 -1.17 21.47
CA THR A 87 -18.05 -1.82 20.45
C THR A 87 -18.05 -3.35 20.56
N GLU A 88 -17.43 -3.89 21.62
CA GLU A 88 -17.30 -5.33 21.90
C GLU A 88 -16.67 -6.15 20.75
N ASN A 89 -15.92 -5.50 19.87
CA ASN A 89 -15.32 -6.13 18.70
C ASN A 89 -13.94 -6.73 19.03
N ASN A 90 -13.94 -7.73 19.92
CA ASN A 90 -12.73 -8.36 20.45
C ASN A 90 -11.83 -8.97 19.36
N LEU A 91 -12.42 -9.49 18.28
CA LEU A 91 -11.65 -10.04 17.16
C LEU A 91 -10.85 -8.94 16.44
N LEU A 92 -11.48 -7.79 16.18
CA LEU A 92 -10.82 -6.66 15.53
C LEU A 92 -9.77 -6.02 16.45
N LEU A 93 -10.04 -5.94 17.76
CA LEU A 93 -9.07 -5.50 18.76
C LEU A 93 -7.79 -6.33 18.72
N ARG A 94 -7.91 -7.67 18.74
CA ARG A 94 -6.76 -8.58 18.64
C ARG A 94 -5.97 -8.38 17.34
N LYS A 95 -6.67 -8.18 16.21
CA LYS A 95 -6.03 -7.87 14.93
C LYS A 95 -5.27 -6.55 14.97
N TYR A 96 -5.87 -5.52 15.58
CA TYR A 96 -5.24 -4.20 15.72
C TYR A 96 -4.00 -4.25 16.61
N ASP A 97 -4.07 -4.95 17.74
CA ASP A 97 -2.93 -5.13 18.65
C ASP A 97 -1.78 -5.88 17.96
N ALA A 98 -2.09 -6.98 17.27
CA ALA A 98 -1.11 -7.72 16.48
C ALA A 98 -0.47 -6.85 15.40
N TYR A 99 -1.25 -5.99 14.74
CA TYR A 99 -0.74 -5.02 13.77
C TYR A 99 0.25 -4.02 14.40
N LEU A 100 -0.07 -3.45 15.56
CA LEU A 100 0.80 -2.49 16.24
C LEU A 100 2.14 -3.11 16.63
N ILE A 101 2.10 -4.32 17.18
CA ILE A 101 3.30 -5.10 17.50
C ILE A 101 4.10 -5.35 16.22
N LYS A 102 3.44 -5.81 15.15
CA LYS A 102 4.09 -6.07 13.87
C LYS A 102 4.81 -4.83 13.35
N ARG A 103 4.14 -3.69 13.31
CA ARG A 103 4.70 -2.40 12.87
C ARG A 103 5.88 -1.94 13.72
N PHE A 104 5.81 -2.15 15.04
CA PHE A 104 6.90 -1.78 15.95
C PHE A 104 8.18 -2.54 15.64
N PHE A 105 8.06 -3.84 15.33
CA PHE A 105 9.20 -4.70 15.03
C PHE A 105 9.60 -4.78 13.55
N GLU A 106 8.74 -4.39 12.60
CA GLU A 106 9.01 -4.40 11.15
C GLU A 106 10.26 -3.58 10.76
N ASN A 107 10.58 -2.55 11.53
CA ASN A 107 11.75 -1.69 11.30
C ASN A 107 13.03 -2.17 12.00
N GLN A 108 12.99 -3.28 12.74
CA GLN A 108 14.14 -3.82 13.47
C GLN A 108 14.89 -4.81 12.58
N PHE A 109 16.16 -4.50 12.28
CA PHE A 109 16.97 -5.29 11.34
C PHE A 109 17.21 -6.75 11.79
N ASN A 110 17.25 -7.00 13.10
CA ASN A 110 17.49 -8.32 13.71
C ASN A 110 16.21 -9.04 14.16
N PHE A 111 15.02 -8.52 13.86
CA PHE A 111 13.76 -9.16 14.24
C PHE A 111 13.12 -9.89 13.06
N PHE A 112 12.65 -11.11 13.33
CA PHE A 112 12.03 -11.99 12.33
C PHE A 112 10.66 -12.49 12.81
N TRP A 113 9.64 -12.14 12.03
CA TRP A 113 8.30 -12.74 12.16
C TRP A 113 8.30 -14.16 11.59
N CYS A 114 7.62 -15.09 12.27
CA CYS A 114 7.40 -16.42 11.75
C CYS A 114 6.51 -16.36 10.49
N ALA A 115 6.96 -16.94 9.38
CA ALA A 115 6.22 -16.95 8.12
C ALA A 115 5.05 -17.97 8.07
N HIS A 116 4.81 -18.69 9.17
CA HIS A 116 3.72 -19.67 9.30
C HIS A 116 2.53 -19.16 10.12
N GLU A 117 2.41 -17.84 10.26
CA GLU A 117 1.24 -17.17 10.85
C GLU A 117 0.88 -17.65 12.27
N CYS A 118 1.85 -18.18 13.03
CA CYS A 118 1.62 -18.60 14.42
C CYS A 118 1.66 -17.43 15.42
N GLY A 119 1.83 -16.19 14.94
CA GLY A 119 1.85 -14.97 15.76
C GLY A 119 3.18 -14.68 16.47
N SER A 120 4.16 -15.59 16.43
CA SER A 120 5.45 -15.42 17.09
C SER A 120 6.45 -14.64 16.23
N GLY A 121 7.31 -13.88 16.88
CA GLY A 121 8.53 -13.33 16.30
C GLY A 121 9.71 -13.53 17.23
N GLN A 122 10.92 -13.48 16.68
CA GLN A 122 12.14 -13.72 17.43
C GLN A 122 13.30 -12.86 16.93
N TYR A 123 14.23 -12.57 17.84
CA TYR A 123 15.49 -11.94 17.50
C TYR A 123 16.50 -12.97 17.02
N ASP A 124 17.27 -12.58 16.01
CA ASP A 124 18.49 -13.27 15.65
C ASP A 124 19.56 -12.24 15.29
N TYR A 125 20.66 -12.27 16.02
CA TYR A 125 21.73 -11.27 15.92
C TYR A 125 22.74 -11.57 14.81
N ARG A 126 22.61 -12.71 14.11
CA ARG A 126 23.48 -13.02 12.98
C ARG A 126 23.17 -12.09 11.80
N ARG A 127 24.16 -11.85 10.94
CA ARG A 127 24.00 -10.99 9.75
C ARG A 127 23.14 -11.69 8.70
N VAL A 128 22.11 -11.02 8.19
CA VAL A 128 21.20 -11.61 7.19
C VAL A 128 21.95 -11.94 5.90
N THR A 129 21.97 -13.22 5.57
CA THR A 129 22.60 -13.78 4.36
C THR A 129 21.60 -14.65 3.60
N ARG A 130 21.88 -14.89 2.31
CA ARG A 130 21.11 -15.84 1.49
C ARG A 130 21.21 -17.25 2.08
N ASN A 131 20.19 -18.06 1.83
CA ASN A 131 20.08 -19.44 2.30
C ASN A 131 20.08 -19.59 3.82
N TRP A 132 19.82 -18.51 4.57
CA TRP A 132 19.75 -18.59 6.01
C TRP A 132 18.34 -18.96 6.48
N LYS A 133 18.27 -20.12 7.12
CA LYS A 133 17.10 -20.68 7.79
C LYS A 133 17.00 -20.25 9.26
N ILE A 134 15.83 -19.76 9.66
CA ILE A 134 15.47 -19.47 11.05
C ILE A 134 14.32 -20.39 11.46
N THR A 135 14.51 -21.16 12.54
CA THR A 135 13.49 -22.04 13.10
C THR A 135 12.70 -21.30 14.17
N CYS A 136 11.37 -21.28 14.02
CA CYS A 136 10.47 -20.62 14.97
C CYS A 136 10.54 -21.28 16.35
N SER A 137 10.82 -20.51 17.40
CA SER A 137 10.89 -21.03 18.78
C SER A 137 9.58 -21.67 19.27
N GLN A 138 8.44 -21.17 18.80
CA GLN A 138 7.10 -21.62 19.20
C GLN A 138 6.58 -22.78 18.35
N CYS A 139 6.50 -22.61 17.01
CA CYS A 139 5.90 -23.63 16.14
C CYS A 139 6.90 -24.59 15.48
N LYS A 140 8.20 -24.42 15.73
CA LYS A 140 9.31 -25.25 15.20
C LYS A 140 9.40 -25.34 13.67
N ARG A 141 8.68 -24.48 12.95
CA ARG A 141 8.72 -24.41 11.49
C ARG A 141 9.76 -23.40 11.01
N ASP A 142 10.30 -23.68 9.83
CA ASP A 142 11.41 -22.94 9.27
C ASP A 142 10.95 -21.79 8.36
N THR A 143 11.66 -20.67 8.47
CA THR A 143 11.48 -19.43 7.71
C THR A 143 12.80 -19.06 7.03
N CYS A 144 12.74 -18.62 5.78
CA CYS A 144 13.89 -18.02 5.10
C CYS A 144 14.10 -16.59 5.60
N ALA A 145 15.23 -16.31 6.26
CA ALA A 145 15.53 -14.99 6.84
C ALA A 145 15.65 -13.90 5.77
N PHE A 146 16.20 -14.26 4.60
CA PHE A 146 16.44 -13.33 3.50
C PHE A 146 15.13 -12.93 2.79
N HIS A 147 14.29 -13.90 2.45
CA HIS A 147 13.02 -13.66 1.75
C HIS A 147 11.84 -13.34 2.69
N ARG A 148 11.95 -13.66 3.99
CA ARG A 148 10.89 -13.53 5.00
C ARG A 148 9.61 -14.31 4.65
N ILE A 149 9.78 -15.51 4.10
CA ILE A 149 8.72 -16.45 3.73
C ILE A 149 8.99 -17.84 4.32
N LYS A 150 8.04 -18.77 4.17
CA LYS A 150 8.23 -20.19 4.51
C LYS A 150 9.52 -20.72 3.84
N TRP A 151 10.29 -21.51 4.57
CA TRP A 151 11.54 -22.06 4.07
C TRP A 151 11.31 -22.89 2.79
N HIS A 152 12.12 -22.64 1.77
CA HIS A 152 12.08 -23.34 0.49
C HIS A 152 13.02 -24.53 0.51
N GLU A 153 12.53 -25.66 1.03
CA GLU A 153 13.30 -26.91 1.13
C GLU A 153 13.81 -27.38 -0.23
N GLY A 154 15.05 -27.89 -0.25
CA GLY A 154 15.70 -28.37 -1.47
C GLY A 154 16.10 -27.29 -2.48
N MET A 155 15.90 -26.00 -2.16
CA MET A 155 16.20 -24.89 -3.05
C MET A 155 17.07 -23.84 -2.38
N THR A 156 18.03 -23.28 -3.13
CA THR A 156 18.71 -22.05 -2.73
C THR A 156 17.82 -20.84 -2.97
N CYS A 157 18.10 -19.74 -2.27
CA CYS A 157 17.41 -18.46 -2.49
C CYS A 157 17.50 -18.00 -3.94
N GLU A 158 18.61 -18.27 -4.63
CA GLU A 158 18.77 -17.92 -6.06
C GLU A 158 17.89 -18.76 -6.98
N GLN A 159 17.69 -20.04 -6.68
CA GLN A 159 16.77 -20.88 -7.42
C GLN A 159 15.33 -20.45 -7.15
N TYR A 160 15.02 -20.11 -5.89
CA TYR A 160 13.71 -19.56 -5.51
C TYR A 160 13.41 -18.25 -6.25
N ASP A 161 14.36 -17.29 -6.27
CA ASP A 161 14.23 -16.00 -6.99
C ASP A 161 13.96 -16.19 -8.50
N ARG A 162 14.51 -17.24 -9.11
CA ARG A 162 14.30 -17.55 -10.54
C ARG A 162 12.87 -18.05 -10.83
N LEU A 163 12.32 -18.88 -9.95
CA LEU A 163 10.97 -19.43 -10.12
C LEU A 163 9.87 -18.46 -9.66
N TYR A 164 10.14 -17.71 -8.59
CA TYR A 164 9.20 -16.80 -7.94
C TYR A 164 9.79 -15.38 -7.86
N PRO A 165 10.04 -14.72 -9.02
CA PRO A 165 10.55 -13.35 -9.02
C PRO A 165 9.58 -12.43 -8.28
N SER A 166 10.09 -11.70 -7.29
CA SER A 166 9.26 -10.79 -6.48
C SER A 166 8.52 -9.77 -7.34
N SER A 167 7.32 -9.34 -6.92
CA SER A 167 6.54 -8.30 -7.61
C SER A 167 7.38 -7.06 -7.89
N ASP A 168 8.25 -6.69 -6.96
CA ASP A 168 9.20 -5.59 -7.09
C ASP A 168 10.22 -5.79 -8.23
N THR A 169 10.72 -7.01 -8.43
CA THR A 169 11.57 -7.32 -9.60
C THR A 169 10.77 -7.31 -10.90
N ARG A 170 9.51 -7.75 -10.89
CA ARG A 170 8.62 -7.70 -12.05
C ARG A 170 8.28 -6.26 -12.44
N THR A 171 7.97 -5.42 -11.46
CA THR A 171 7.71 -3.98 -11.63
C THR A 171 8.96 -3.24 -12.09
N ARG A 172 10.14 -3.48 -11.48
CA ARG A 172 11.40 -2.89 -11.95
C ARG A 172 11.77 -3.33 -13.38
N LYS A 173 11.54 -4.61 -13.73
CA LYS A 173 11.73 -5.11 -15.10
C LYS A 173 10.74 -4.47 -16.08
N TRP A 174 9.47 -4.32 -15.68
CA TRP A 174 8.46 -3.64 -16.49
C TRP A 174 8.77 -2.15 -16.69
N ILE A 175 9.15 -1.43 -15.63
CA ILE A 175 9.61 -0.03 -15.70
C ILE A 175 10.82 0.06 -16.63
N LYS A 176 11.82 -0.81 -16.49
CA LYS A 176 13.00 -0.82 -17.37
C LYS A 176 12.63 -1.11 -18.83
N LYS A 177 11.57 -1.89 -19.08
CA LYS A 177 11.15 -2.27 -20.43
C LYS A 177 10.23 -1.22 -21.10
N ASN A 178 9.39 -0.54 -20.33
CA ASN A 178 8.32 0.33 -20.85
C ASN A 178 8.51 1.82 -20.53
N SER A 179 9.56 2.19 -19.80
CA SER A 179 9.90 3.59 -19.54
C SER A 179 11.32 3.92 -19.98
N LYS A 180 11.54 5.17 -20.41
CA LYS A 180 12.86 5.75 -20.62
C LYS A 180 13.07 6.88 -19.62
N LYS A 181 14.33 7.16 -19.27
CA LYS A 181 14.65 8.29 -18.40
C LYS A 181 14.66 9.60 -19.18
N CYS A 182 14.12 10.66 -18.57
CA CYS A 182 14.34 12.02 -19.06
C CYS A 182 15.85 12.32 -19.05
N PRO A 183 16.45 12.75 -20.18
CA PRO A 183 17.89 13.06 -20.23
C PRO A 183 18.27 14.22 -19.29
N ARG A 184 17.33 15.14 -18.99
CA ARG A 184 17.60 16.28 -18.10
C ARG A 184 17.43 15.95 -16.61
N CYS A 185 16.27 15.42 -16.19
CA CYS A 185 15.95 15.25 -14.77
C CYS A 185 15.93 13.79 -14.29
N GLN A 186 16.20 12.83 -15.18
CA GLN A 186 16.30 11.40 -14.89
C GLN A 186 15.03 10.72 -14.33
N CYS A 187 13.89 11.40 -14.33
CA CYS A 187 12.62 10.75 -13.99
C CYS A 187 12.26 9.71 -15.08
N ASN A 188 11.60 8.62 -14.68
CA ASN A 188 11.08 7.65 -15.64
C ASN A 188 9.87 8.26 -16.35
N ILE A 189 9.84 8.14 -17.68
CA ILE A 189 8.74 8.57 -18.55
C ILE A 189 8.23 7.32 -19.27
N GLU A 190 6.93 7.07 -19.18
CA GLU A 190 6.22 6.08 -19.98
C GLU A 190 5.75 6.74 -21.28
N LYS A 191 5.80 6.02 -22.41
CA LYS A 191 5.33 6.55 -23.70
C LYS A 191 3.85 6.22 -23.87
N ASP A 192 3.00 7.24 -23.91
CA ASP A 192 1.56 7.14 -24.13
C ASP A 192 1.19 7.51 -25.59
N GLY A 193 1.64 6.71 -26.57
CA GLY A 193 1.18 6.82 -27.96
C GLY A 193 2.27 6.76 -29.03
N GLY A 194 1.91 7.19 -30.25
CA GLY A 194 2.73 7.05 -31.46
C GLY A 194 3.78 8.15 -31.69
N CYS A 195 3.62 9.32 -31.09
CA CYS A 195 4.52 10.46 -31.32
C CYS A 195 5.87 10.27 -30.60
N ASP A 196 6.98 10.50 -31.29
CA ASP A 196 8.33 10.44 -30.71
C ASP A 196 8.79 11.79 -30.13
N HIS A 197 7.96 12.84 -30.16
CA HIS A 197 8.20 14.09 -29.43
C HIS A 197 7.65 13.98 -28.00
N ILE A 198 8.52 14.12 -26.99
CA ILE A 198 8.18 13.90 -25.59
C ILE A 198 8.47 15.16 -24.78
N THR A 199 7.46 15.66 -24.07
CA THR A 199 7.62 16.75 -23.09
C THR A 199 7.62 16.15 -21.68
N CYS A 200 8.73 16.29 -20.95
CA CYS A 200 8.83 15.78 -19.58
C CYS A 200 7.86 16.50 -18.65
N GLN A 201 6.94 15.77 -18.00
CA GLN A 201 5.98 16.38 -17.07
C GLN A 201 6.64 17.04 -15.85
N LYS A 202 7.82 16.56 -15.42
CA LYS A 202 8.50 17.05 -14.22
C LYS A 202 9.34 18.31 -14.46
N CYS A 203 10.11 18.37 -15.55
CA CYS A 203 11.03 19.47 -15.82
C CYS A 203 10.73 20.23 -17.12
N ARG A 204 9.62 19.89 -17.79
CA ARG A 204 9.16 20.46 -19.07
C ARG A 204 10.16 20.37 -20.22
N TYR A 205 11.23 19.59 -20.08
CA TYR A 205 12.22 19.38 -21.13
C TYR A 205 11.64 18.57 -22.29
N GLU A 206 11.83 19.04 -23.51
CA GLU A 206 11.25 18.45 -24.73
C GLU A 206 12.33 17.74 -25.54
N PHE A 207 12.12 16.47 -25.85
CA PHE A 207 13.14 15.66 -26.51
C PHE A 207 12.55 14.50 -27.31
N CYS A 208 13.36 13.94 -28.20
CA CYS A 208 12.97 12.78 -28.99
C CYS A 208 13.02 11.50 -28.16
N TRP A 209 11.92 10.74 -28.10
CA TRP A 209 11.85 9.46 -27.41
C TRP A 209 12.91 8.47 -27.90
N ASP A 210 13.16 8.44 -29.21
CA ASP A 210 14.01 7.43 -29.84
C ASP A 210 15.49 7.75 -29.63
N CYS A 211 15.93 8.98 -29.94
CA CYS A 211 17.33 9.38 -29.94
C CYS A 211 17.76 10.35 -28.83
N LEU A 212 16.82 10.79 -28.00
CA LEU A 212 17.00 11.69 -26.83
C LEU A 212 17.54 13.09 -27.16
N ILE A 213 17.42 13.53 -28.42
CA ILE A 213 17.84 14.87 -28.86
C ILE A 213 16.84 15.92 -28.39
N ASP A 214 17.37 17.08 -28.00
CA ASP A 214 16.62 18.24 -27.54
C ASP A 214 15.75 18.84 -28.66
N TYR A 215 14.49 19.09 -28.36
CA TYR A 215 13.59 19.87 -29.22
C TYR A 215 13.51 21.34 -28.80
N SER A 216 13.83 21.66 -27.54
CA SER A 216 13.68 23.01 -26.98
C SER A 216 14.60 24.06 -27.65
N SER A 217 15.66 23.62 -28.32
CA SER A 217 16.61 24.48 -29.02
C SER A 217 16.17 24.90 -30.44
N PHE A 218 15.05 24.37 -30.96
CA PHE A 218 14.64 24.59 -32.35
C PHE A 218 13.27 25.30 -32.44
N LYS A 219 13.18 26.36 -33.26
CA LYS A 219 11.92 27.10 -33.51
C LYS A 219 10.89 26.30 -34.33
N ASN A 220 11.35 25.28 -35.06
CA ASN A 220 10.51 24.41 -35.86
C ASN A 220 10.96 22.95 -35.68
N TYR A 221 10.07 22.11 -35.15
CA TYR A 221 10.37 20.72 -34.85
C TYR A 221 10.71 19.86 -36.10
N ALA A 222 10.38 20.35 -37.30
CA ALA A 222 10.75 19.69 -38.55
C ALA A 222 12.25 19.81 -38.90
N ASN A 223 12.97 20.74 -38.28
CA ASN A 223 14.39 21.02 -38.57
C ASN A 223 15.34 20.44 -37.51
N VAL A 224 14.84 19.55 -36.64
CA VAL A 224 15.68 18.91 -35.62
C VAL A 224 16.50 17.81 -36.28
N GLU A 225 17.82 17.97 -36.23
CA GLU A 225 18.75 16.96 -36.73
C GLU A 225 18.78 15.77 -35.77
N HIS A 226 18.14 14.68 -36.18
CA HIS A 226 18.10 13.45 -35.38
C HIS A 226 19.39 12.61 -35.53
N LYS A 227 19.61 11.61 -34.66
CA LYS A 227 20.71 10.65 -34.85
C LYS A 227 20.40 9.72 -36.04
N ILE A 228 21.40 9.24 -36.76
CA ILE A 228 21.24 8.41 -37.97
C ILE A 228 20.33 7.18 -37.80
N ASN A 229 20.29 6.60 -36.60
CA ASN A 229 19.45 5.44 -36.25
C ASN A 229 18.09 5.82 -35.65
N CYS A 230 17.73 7.10 -35.66
CA CYS A 230 16.43 7.58 -35.20
C CYS A 230 15.40 7.44 -36.32
N ARG A 231 14.20 7.00 -35.97
CA ARG A 231 13.06 6.93 -36.90
C ARG A 231 12.68 8.27 -37.54
N ASN A 232 13.02 9.39 -36.90
CA ASN A 232 12.76 10.74 -37.42
C ASN A 232 13.93 11.33 -38.22
N HIS A 233 15.05 10.60 -38.39
CA HIS A 233 16.16 11.05 -39.22
C HIS A 233 15.78 11.01 -40.71
N PRO A 234 16.21 11.98 -41.55
CA PRO A 234 15.87 12.02 -42.98
C PRO A 234 16.24 10.73 -43.74
N ILE A 235 17.37 10.11 -43.38
CA ILE A 235 17.82 8.83 -43.94
C ILE A 235 17.11 7.62 -43.27
N GLY A 236 16.64 7.79 -42.03
CA GLY A 236 15.95 6.75 -41.25
C GLY A 236 14.61 6.30 -41.84
N LYS A 237 14.01 7.10 -42.74
CA LYS A 237 12.80 6.70 -43.50
C LYS A 237 13.05 5.63 -44.57
N PHE A 238 14.31 5.40 -44.97
CA PHE A 238 14.68 4.43 -46.01
C PHE A 238 15.22 3.10 -45.47
N VAL A 239 15.46 2.98 -44.16
CA VAL A 239 15.85 1.70 -43.55
C VAL A 239 14.58 0.95 -43.13
N LEU A 240 13.85 0.45 -44.11
CA LEU A 240 12.88 -0.63 -43.86
C LEU A 240 13.65 -1.83 -43.26
N PRO A 241 13.07 -2.56 -42.30
CA PRO A 241 13.72 -3.73 -41.74
C PRO A 241 13.94 -4.73 -42.89
N MET A 242 15.22 -5.03 -43.18
CA MET A 242 15.61 -6.24 -43.89
C MET A 242 14.94 -7.40 -43.17
N ARG A 243 13.79 -7.84 -43.71
CA ARG A 243 13.12 -9.07 -43.33
C ARG A 243 14.17 -10.15 -43.50
N PHE A 244 14.64 -10.71 -42.40
CA PHE A 244 15.34 -11.99 -42.42
C PHE A 244 14.44 -12.97 -43.18
N LEU A 245 14.87 -13.33 -44.38
CA LEU A 245 14.43 -14.51 -45.09
C LEU A 245 14.59 -15.67 -44.11
N LYS A 246 13.45 -16.15 -43.59
CA LYS A 246 13.40 -17.45 -42.93
C LYS A 246 13.74 -18.48 -44.01
N PHE A 247 14.98 -18.95 -44.04
CA PHE A 247 15.27 -20.27 -44.55
C PHE A 247 14.60 -21.25 -43.59
N ARG A 248 13.43 -21.76 -43.99
CA ARG A 248 12.96 -23.07 -43.53
C ARG A 248 13.97 -24.09 -44.06
N ARG A 249 14.56 -24.86 -43.15
CA ARG A 249 15.00 -26.22 -43.48
C ARG A 249 13.76 -27.09 -43.61
#